data_AF-A0A932TKX6-F1
#
_entry.id   AF-A0A932TKX6-F1
#
_cell.length_a   1.000
_cell.length_b   1.000
_cell.length_c   1.000
_cell.angle_alpha   90.00
_cell.angle_beta   90.00
_cell.angle_gamma   90.00
#
_symmetry.space_group_name_H-M   'P 1'
#
loop_
_entity.id
_entity.type
_entity.pdbx_description
1 polymer ?
#
loop_
_entity_poly.entity_id
_entity_poly.type
_entity_poly.pdbx_seq_one_letter_code
_entity_poly.pdbx_strand_id
1 'polypeptide(L)'
;MKTIGLGGEGITIQEVLRWADGDVVLIRDGNGKEFILEEADAFEREVAELGASKEFMRFLAERSKEPASISLDEIERDLESQEH
;
A
#
# COMPACT_ATOMS: atom_id res chain seq x y z
N MET A 1 3.57 10.25 0.35
CA MET A 1 4.58 9.47 -0.41
C MET A 1 5.47 10.35 -1.26
N LYS A 2 6.76 10.39 -0.92
CA LYS A 2 7.81 11.19 -1.60
C LYS A 2 8.78 10.28 -2.36
N THR A 3 9.25 10.69 -3.53
CA THR A 3 10.25 9.91 -4.32
C THR A 3 11.64 10.54 -4.28
N ILE A 4 12.68 9.72 -4.10
CA ILE A 4 14.06 10.15 -3.88
C ILE A 4 15.01 9.32 -4.75
N GLY A 5 15.82 9.98 -5.57
CA GLY A 5 16.86 9.33 -6.36
C GLY A 5 18.19 9.30 -5.61
N LEU A 6 18.77 8.12 -5.43
CA LEU A 6 20.12 7.93 -4.85
C LEU A 6 21.26 8.09 -5.88
N GLY A 7 20.93 8.44 -7.13
CA GLY A 7 21.90 8.59 -8.22
C GLY A 7 22.72 9.89 -8.18
N GLY A 8 22.37 10.84 -7.31
CA GLY A 8 23.09 12.10 -7.08
C GLY A 8 23.82 12.10 -5.73
N GLU A 9 24.85 12.96 -5.60
CA GLU A 9 25.80 13.04 -4.48
C GLU A 9 25.27 12.63 -3.09
N GLY A 10 26.07 11.80 -2.39
CA GLY A 10 26.28 11.86 -0.94
C GLY A 10 25.10 11.65 0.01
N ILE A 11 23.92 11.23 -0.47
CA ILE A 11 22.75 11.02 0.40
C ILE A 11 23.07 9.99 1.48
N THR A 12 22.99 10.42 2.73
CA THR A 12 23.24 9.56 3.89
C THR A 12 21.97 8.86 4.36
N ILE A 13 22.11 7.70 5.00
CA ILE A 13 20.97 6.96 5.55
C ILE A 13 20.18 7.80 6.58
N GLN A 14 20.85 8.69 7.32
CA GLN A 14 20.22 9.59 8.29
C GLN A 14 19.30 10.62 7.62
N GLU A 15 19.63 11.09 6.42
CA GLU A 15 18.77 11.98 5.65
C GLU A 15 17.56 11.25 5.12
N VAL A 16 17.76 10.02 4.64
CA VAL A 16 16.67 9.17 4.15
C VAL A 16 15.67 8.84 5.26
N LEU A 17 16.15 8.46 6.45
CA LEU A 17 15.30 8.20 7.61
C LEU A 17 14.50 9.43 8.05
N ARG A 18 15.09 10.62 7.99
CA ARG A 18 14.38 11.88 8.32
C ARG A 18 13.25 12.18 7.34
N TRP A 19 13.37 11.77 6.08
CA TRP A 19 12.31 11.96 5.10
C TRP A 19 11.17 10.95 5.26
N ALA A 20 11.42 9.81 5.88
CA ALA A 20 10.43 8.76 6.14
C ALA A 20 9.75 8.88 7.51
N ASP A 21 10.08 9.91 8.29
CA ASP A 21 9.42 10.23 9.55
C ASP A 21 7.97 10.69 9.27
N GLY A 22 7.01 9.83 9.59
CA GLY A 22 5.58 10.06 9.40
C GLY A 22 5.04 9.96 7.96
N ASP A 23 5.85 9.59 6.96
CA ASP A 23 5.39 9.35 5.57
C ASP A 23 6.22 8.28 4.87
N VAL A 24 5.63 7.63 3.86
CA VAL A 24 6.28 6.61 3.05
C VAL A 24 7.20 7.27 2.01
N VAL A 25 8.40 6.73 1.84
CA VAL A 25 9.40 7.23 0.87
C VAL A 25 9.72 6.16 -0.17
N LEU A 26 9.57 6.49 -1.44
CA LEU A 26 10.04 5.69 -2.57
C LEU A 26 11.48 6.09 -2.92
N ILE A 27 12.40 5.15 -2.81
CA ILE A 27 13.82 5.34 -3.09
C ILE A 27 14.14 4.68 -4.43
N ARG A 28 14.71 5.43 -5.38
CA ARG A 28 15.19 4.91 -6.66
C ARG A 28 16.71 4.91 -6.71
N ASP A 29 17.32 3.76 -6.95
CA ASP A 29 18.77 3.66 -7.11
C ASP A 29 19.24 4.17 -8.49
N GLY A 30 20.55 4.29 -8.68
CA GLY A 30 21.14 4.72 -9.95
C GLY A 30 20.93 3.75 -11.11
N ASN A 31 20.45 2.52 -10.85
CA ASN A 31 20.13 1.51 -11.85
C ASN A 31 18.62 1.44 -12.15
N GLY A 32 17.81 2.32 -11.56
CA GLY A 32 16.36 2.34 -11.71
C GLY A 32 15.61 1.34 -10.85
N LYS A 33 16.26 0.65 -9.91
CA LYS A 33 15.57 -0.18 -8.92
C LYS A 33 14.87 0.70 -7.89
N GLU A 34 13.70 0.26 -7.45
CA GLU A 34 12.87 0.98 -6.51
C GLU A 34 12.77 0.23 -5.18
N PHE A 35 12.80 0.98 -4.08
CA PHE A 35 12.69 0.51 -2.71
C PHE A 35 11.71 1.39 -1.97
N ILE A 36 10.98 0.83 -1.01
CA ILE A 36 10.11 1.59 -0.12
C ILE A 36 10.77 1.66 1.26
N LEU A 37 10.75 2.85 1.86
CA LEU A 37 11.09 3.06 3.26
C LEU A 37 9.89 3.64 3.99
N GLU A 38 9.51 2.99 5.07
CA GLU A 38 8.48 3.40 6.00
C GLU A 38 8.93 3.08 7.43
N GLU A 39 8.32 3.72 8.42
CA GLU A 39 8.55 3.34 9.82
C GLU A 39 8.12 1.89 10.04
N ALA A 40 8.88 1.14 10.84
CA ALA A 40 8.59 -0.27 11.11
C ALA A 40 7.19 -0.49 11.71
N ASP A 41 6.68 0.48 12.47
CA ASP A 41 5.34 0.43 13.09
C ASP A 41 4.26 1.13 12.23
N ALA A 42 4.58 1.58 11.02
CA ALA A 42 3.63 2.29 10.15
C ALA A 42 2.43 1.39 9.80
N PHE A 43 2.69 0.13 9.48
CA PHE A 43 1.64 -0.83 9.15
C PHE A 43 0.70 -1.09 10.33
N GLU A 44 1.23 -1.29 11.53
CA GLU A 44 0.45 -1.50 12.75
C GLU A 44 -0.42 -0.28 13.08
N ARG A 45 0.09 0.94 12.85
CA ARG A 45 -0.69 2.18 12.99
C ARG A 45 -1.80 2.27 11.95
N GLU A 46 -1.53 1.99 10.68
CA GLU A 46 -2.55 2.00 9.62
C GLU A 46 -3.66 0.97 9.91
N VAL A 47 -3.30 -0.23 10.37
CA VAL A 47 -4.27 -1.26 10.79
C VAL A 47 -5.12 -0.77 11.97
N ALA A 48 -4.51 -0.13 12.96
CA ALA A 48 -5.24 0.42 14.10
C ALA A 48 -6.18 1.56 13.69
N GLU A 49 -5.76 2.45 12.80
CA GLU A 49 -6.56 3.55 12.27
C GLU A 49 -7.73 3.05 11.42
N LEU A 50 -7.50 2.11 10.50
CA LEU A 50 -8.54 1.48 9.70
C LEU A 50 -9.54 0.71 10.58
N GLY A 51 -9.06 -0.02 11.59
CA GLY A 51 -9.90 -0.71 12.56
C GLY A 51 -10.75 0.23 13.42
N ALA A 52 -10.27 1.45 13.67
CA ALA A 52 -11.03 2.49 14.38
C ALA A 52 -12.04 3.23 13.49
N SER A 53 -11.91 3.13 12.16
CA SER A 53 -12.83 3.78 11.22
C SER A 53 -14.19 3.08 11.21
N LYS A 54 -15.18 3.73 11.83
CA LYS A 54 -16.57 3.22 11.89
C LYS A 54 -17.18 2.99 10.51
N GLU A 55 -16.86 3.85 9.55
CA GLU A 55 -17.37 3.72 8.18
C GLU A 55 -16.78 2.50 7.48
N PHE A 56 -15.46 2.33 7.57
CA PHE A 56 -14.77 1.18 7.00
C PHE A 56 -15.22 -0.14 7.63
N MET A 57 -15.30 -0.19 8.96
CA MET A 57 -15.77 -1.37 9.68
C MET A 57 -17.24 -1.70 9.36
N ARG A 58 -18.10 -0.69 9.16
CA ARG A 58 -19.49 -0.89 8.70
C ARG A 58 -19.51 -1.49 7.30
N PHE A 59 -18.71 -0.95 6.37
CA PHE A 59 -18.59 -1.50 5.02
C PHE A 59 -18.13 -2.96 5.03
N LEU A 60 -17.10 -3.31 5.82
CA LEU A 60 -16.64 -4.68 5.96
C LEU A 60 -17.72 -5.60 6.55
N ALA A 61 -18.48 -5.13 7.55
CA ALA A 61 -19.57 -5.89 8.15
C ALA A 61 -20.78 -6.07 7.22
N GLU A 62 -20.97 -5.19 6.24
CA GLU A 62 -21.96 -5.35 5.18
C GLU A 62 -21.48 -6.38 4.14
N ARG A 63 -20.23 -6.25 3.69
CA ARG A 63 -19.58 -7.20 2.76
C ARG A 63 -19.48 -8.61 3.32
N SER A 64 -19.17 -8.78 4.61
CA SER A 64 -19.07 -10.10 5.24
C SER A 64 -20.38 -10.88 5.26
N LYS A 65 -21.51 -10.21 5.02
CA LYS A 65 -22.84 -10.82 4.95
C LYS A 65 -23.25 -11.16 3.52
N GLU A 66 -22.50 -10.74 2.51
CA GLU A 66 -22.81 -11.06 1.12
C GLU A 66 -22.72 -12.58 0.91
N PRO A 67 -23.84 -13.25 0.61
CA PRO A 67 -23.84 -14.68 0.37
C PRO A 67 -23.45 -14.93 -1.08
N ALA A 68 -22.17 -14.81 -1.41
CA ALA A 68 -21.65 -15.23 -2.70
C ALA A 68 -20.13 -15.45 -2.61
N SER A 69 -19.73 -16.69 -2.31
CA SER A 69 -18.46 -17.19 -2.82
C SER A 69 -18.70 -17.59 -4.27
N ILE A 70 -18.38 -16.72 -5.21
CA ILE A 70 -18.22 -17.14 -6.61
C ILE A 70 -16.90 -17.88 -6.73
N SER A 71 -16.87 -18.93 -7.55
CA SER A 71 -15.63 -19.66 -7.82
C SER A 71 -14.65 -18.76 -8.61
N LEU A 72 -13.35 -19.05 -8.50
CA LEU A 72 -12.35 -18.34 -9.30
C LEU A 72 -12.64 -18.46 -10.80
N ASP A 73 -13.11 -19.63 -11.25
CA ASP A 73 -13.50 -19.89 -12.64
C ASP A 73 -14.72 -19.06 -13.09
N GLU A 74 -15.61 -18.68 -12.18
CA GLU A 74 -16.74 -17.77 -12.46
C GLU A 74 -16.27 -16.32 -12.55
N ILE A 75 -15.35 -15.89 -11.68
CA ILE A 75 -14.72 -14.57 -11.74
C ILE A 75 -13.96 -14.37 -13.06
N GLU A 76 -13.18 -15.37 -13.48
CA GLU A 76 -12.37 -15.29 -14.69
C GLU A 76 -13.25 -15.07 -15.93
N ARG A 77 -14.37 -15.80 -16.02
CA ARG A 77 -15.36 -15.64 -17.09
C ARG A 77 -16.06 -14.28 -17.09
N ASP A 78 -16.41 -13.76 -15.91
CA ASP A 78 -17.05 -12.44 -15.79
C ASP A 78 -16.09 -11.32 -16.23
N LEU A 79 -14.81 -11.42 -15.87
CA LEU A 79 -13.79 -10.43 -16.24
C LEU A 79 -13.51 -10.43 -17.75
N GLU A 80 -13.42 -11.61 -18.38
CA GLU A 80 -13.27 -11.72 -19.84
C GLU A 80 -14.48 -11.15 -20.60
N SER A 81 -15.68 -11.24 -20.01
CA SER A 81 -16.91 -10.73 -20.63
C SER A 81 -17.06 -9.20 -20.60
N GLN A 82 -16.29 -8.50 -19.76
CA GLN A 82 -16.31 -7.04 -19.64
C GLN A 82 -15.28 -6.31 -20.52
N GLU A 83 -14.45 -7.04 -21.27
CA GLU A 83 -13.46 -6.49 -22.21
C GLU A 83 -14.01 -6.29 -23.66
N HIS A 84 -15.33 -6.32 -23.85
CA HIS A 84 -16.02 -6.08 -25.14
C HIS A 84 -17.09 -4.98 -25.05
#